data_AF-A0A960M9M0-F1
#
_entry.id   AF-A0A960M9M0-F1
#
_cell.length_a   1.000
_cell.length_b   1.000
_cell.length_c   1.000
_cell.angle_alpha   90.00
_cell.angle_beta   90.00
_cell.angle_gamma   90.00
#
_symmetry.space_group_name_H-M   'P 1'
#
loop_
_entity.id
_entity.type
_entity.pdbx_description
1 polymer ?
#
loop_
_entity_poly.entity_id
_entity_poly.type
_entity_poly.pdbx_seq_one_letter_code
_entity_poly.pdbx_strand_id
1 'polypeptide(L)' 'MEKIPNCEKCGSEFTYENGTLYICPECGHEWVKAPNSQESQ' A
#
# COMPACT_ATOMS: atom_id res chain seq x y z
N MET A 1 15.14 2.92 0.90
CA MET A 1 14.14 2.70 -0.16
C MET A 1 13.10 1.78 0.42
N GLU A 2 12.05 2.37 1.00
CA GLU A 2 10.89 1.62 1.47
C GLU A 2 10.26 0.95 0.25
N LYS A 3 10.39 -0.38 0.18
CA LYS A 3 9.90 -1.16 -0.96
C LYS A 3 8.40 -1.34 -0.78
N ILE A 4 7.62 -0.39 -1.29
CA ILE A 4 6.18 -0.53 -1.46
C ILE A 4 5.96 -1.71 -2.42
N PRO A 5 5.08 -2.68 -2.09
CA PRO A 5 4.82 -3.79 -2.99
C PRO A 5 4.11 -3.31 -4.26
N ASN A 6 4.38 -3.98 -5.37
CA ASN A 6 3.64 -3.77 -6.60
C ASN A 6 2.18 -4.17 -6.39
N CYS A 7 1.27 -3.47 -7.06
CA CYS A 7 -0.15 -3.74 -6.96
C CYS A 7 -0.49 -5.16 -7.41
N GLU A 8 -1.12 -5.96 -6.56
CA GLU A 8 -1.49 -7.36 -6.87
C GLU A 8 -2.58 -7.48 -7.96
N LYS A 9 -3.37 -6.42 -8.16
CA LYS A 9 -4.46 -6.37 -9.15
C LYS A 9 -3.96 -6.17 -10.58
N CYS A 10 -3.00 -5.28 -10.78
CA CYS A 10 -2.53 -4.88 -12.11
C CYS A 10 -1.02 -5.09 -12.34
N GLY A 11 -0.25 -5.42 -11.29
CA GLY A 11 1.21 -5.55 -11.35
C GLY A 11 1.97 -4.22 -11.32
N SER A 12 1.30 -3.09 -11.09
CA SER A 12 1.91 -1.76 -11.13
C SER A 12 2.90 -1.53 -9.99
N GLU A 13 4.06 -0.99 -10.33
CA GLU A 13 5.09 -0.57 -9.37
C GLU A 13 4.84 0.82 -8.79
N PHE A 14 3.84 1.55 -9.31
CA PHE A 14 3.51 2.93 -8.93
C PHE A 14 2.56 3.02 -7.73
N THR A 15 2.60 2.04 -6.85
CA THR A 15 1.80 2.05 -5.62
C THR A 15 2.34 3.11 -4.67
N TYR A 16 1.46 3.90 -4.07
CA TYR A 16 1.81 4.87 -3.05
C TYR A 16 1.06 4.59 -1.75
N GLU A 17 1.59 5.08 -0.63
CA GLU A 17 0.94 4.95 0.67
C GLU A 17 0.17 6.21 1.06
N ASN A 18 -1.00 6.02 1.64
CA ASN A 18 -1.86 7.08 2.16
C ASN A 18 -2.29 6.72 3.59
N GLY A 19 -1.52 7.20 4.58
CA GLY A 19 -1.75 6.85 5.98
C GLY A 19 -1.48 5.38 6.21
N THR A 20 -2.50 4.59 6.56
CA THR A 20 -2.41 3.14 6.80
C THR A 20 -2.84 2.30 5.60
N LEU A 21 -3.02 2.92 4.43
CA LEU A 21 -3.42 2.26 3.18
C LEU A 21 -2.33 2.38 2.12
N TYR A 22 -2.27 1.39 1.24
CA TYR A 22 -1.61 1.45 -0.06
C TYR A 22 -2.67 1.69 -1.13
N ILE A 23 -2.34 2.54 -2.10
CA ILE A 23 -3.23 2.93 -3.18
C ILE A 23 -2.48 2.79 -4.51
N CYS A 24 -3.13 2.13 -5.46
CA CYS A 24 -2.66 2.04 -6.83
C CYS A 24 -3.37 3.08 -7.72
N PRO A 25 -2.65 4.06 -8.31
CA PRO A 25 -3.23 5.07 -9.17
C PRO A 25 -3.63 4.53 -10.55
N GLU A 26 -3.11 3.37 -10.97
CA GLU A 26 -3.41 2.80 -12.28
C GLU A 26 -4.77 2.11 -12.33
N CYS A 27 -5.13 1.39 -11.25
CA CYS A 27 -6.39 0.64 -11.20
C CYS A 27 -7.34 1.07 -10.07
N GLY A 28 -6.90 1.98 -9.19
CA GLY A 28 -7.67 2.39 -8.02
C GLY A 28 -7.78 1.33 -6.94
N HIS A 29 -6.90 0.32 -6.92
CA HIS A 29 -6.91 -0.68 -5.86
C HIS A 29 -6.34 -0.09 -4.56
N GLU A 30 -7.09 -0.22 -3.47
CA GLU A 30 -6.76 0.29 -2.15
C GLU A 30 -6.67 -0.90 -1.19
N TRP A 31 -5.57 -1.04 -0.45
CA TRP A 31 -5.40 -2.12 0.53
C TRP A 31 -4.68 -1.64 1.79
N VAL A 32 -4.83 -2.35 2.90
CA VAL A 32 -4.16 -1.96 4.15
C VAL A 32 -2.67 -2.24 4.08
N LYS A 33 -1.86 -1.29 4.57
CA LYS A 33 -0.45 -1.54 4.81
C LYS A 33 -0.38 -2.60 5.90
N ALA A 34 0.38 -3.67 5.65
CA ALA A 34 0.57 -4.72 6.64
C ALA A 34 0.88 -4.06 7.99
N PRO A 35 0.18 -4.46 9.08
CA PRO A 35 0.26 -3.73 10.32
C PRO A 35 1.69 -3.78 10.83
N ASN A 36 2.37 -2.63 10.84
CA ASN A 36 3.47 -2.45 11.76
C ASN A 36 2.80 -2.31 13.13
N SER A 37 2.60 -3.44 13.81
CA SER A 37 1.85 -3.59 15.06
C SER A 37 2.23 -2.54 16.10
N GLN A 38 1.61 -1.37 16.08
CA GLN A 38 1.80 -0.30 17.05
C GLN A 38 0.47 0.48 17.17
N GLU A 39 -0.59 -0.19 17.60
CA GLU A 39 -1.58 0.43 18.47
C GLU A 39 -1.41 -0.21 19.85
N SER A 40 -0.74 0.50 20.74
CA SER A 40 -0.99 0.45 22.17
C SER A 40 -0.47 1.75 22.75
N GLN A 41 -1.39 2.41 23.45
CA GLN A 41 -1.23 3.63 24.23
C GLN A 41 -0.21 3.47 25.36
#